data_AF-A0A9N8HPA8-F1
#
_entry.id   AF-A0A9N8HPA8-F1
#
_cell.length_a   1.000
_cell.length_b   1.000
_cell.length_c   1.000
_cell.angle_alpha   90.00
_cell.angle_beta   90.00
_cell.angle_gamma   90.00
#
_symmetry.space_group_name_H-M   'P 1'
#
loop_
_entity.id
_entity.type
_entity.pdbx_description
1 polymer ?
#
loop_
_entity_poly.entity_id
_entity_poly.type
_entity_poly.pdbx_seq_one_letter_code
_entity_poly.pdbx_strand_id
1 'polypeptide(L)'
;MCAAITHPSSSHDMVVVVVGSKEFRVSRNQICSCSEFFGSAYHNGSDEAKAGRFVFSDSLNRPEEWELVMSLLRPFSRITEDNFATVLPWFSFLGIHQGTEECDKYLHAKLLSLPTTTELGVFLTNLHTCVRYDLNRSKATCLGYIKPFLMAANSRSLDQHQLATILDLVKRHDDCRQSWWPVLEKHISKPFSDRAKQDVLIDTGALQQLILLDLKGDVSDGPKRSKKRTGDALEQESRLDSSMSKNRSGSSTINSGKVNDGRASHTRTVSNKSRRGEKVLEVDQLSHQNGAADATSSRTRIKMEA
;
A
#
# COMPACT_ATOMS: atom_id res chain seq x y z
N MET A 1 -30.79 -4.34 8.01
CA MET A 1 -31.55 -4.55 9.27
C MET A 1 -31.84 -6.03 9.36
N CYS A 2 -31.12 -6.74 10.23
CA CYS A 2 -31.47 -8.11 10.58
C CYS A 2 -32.89 -8.13 11.16
N ALA A 3 -33.66 -9.18 10.88
CA ALA A 3 -35.03 -9.31 11.35
C ALA A 3 -35.10 -9.09 12.87
N ALA A 4 -36.17 -8.44 13.33
CA ALA A 4 -36.40 -8.17 14.74
C ALA A 4 -36.22 -9.45 15.57
N ILE A 5 -35.55 -9.33 16.71
CA ILE A 5 -35.24 -10.43 17.63
C ILE A 5 -36.55 -11.11 18.04
N THR A 6 -36.89 -12.23 17.40
CA THR A 6 -37.97 -13.10 17.83
C THR A 6 -37.49 -13.92 19.01
N HIS A 7 -38.22 -13.87 20.13
CA HIS A 7 -37.92 -14.68 21.30
C HIS A 7 -37.86 -16.17 20.92
N PRO A 8 -36.80 -16.91 21.29
CA PRO A 8 -36.67 -18.31 20.94
C PRO A 8 -37.77 -19.14 21.63
N SER A 9 -38.64 -19.77 20.83
CA SER A 9 -39.77 -20.56 21.34
C SER A 9 -39.40 -22.01 21.72
N SER A 10 -38.16 -22.43 21.53
CA SER A 10 -37.67 -23.74 22.00
C SER A 10 -36.18 -23.69 22.33
N SER A 11 -35.76 -24.41 23.38
CA SER A 11 -34.36 -24.52 23.82
C SER A 11 -33.43 -25.19 22.80
N HIS A 12 -33.99 -25.81 21.76
CA HIS A 12 -33.27 -26.56 20.73
C HIS A 12 -32.57 -25.68 19.69
N ASP A 13 -32.79 -24.36 19.69
CA ASP A 13 -32.22 -23.44 18.69
C ASP A 13 -31.07 -22.58 19.24
N MET A 14 -30.48 -22.98 20.37
CA MET A 14 -29.35 -22.26 20.99
C MET A 14 -28.02 -22.89 20.61
N VAL A 15 -27.04 -22.03 20.32
CA VAL A 15 -25.65 -22.37 20.01
C VAL A 15 -24.77 -21.83 21.10
N VAL A 16 -23.71 -22.57 21.46
CA VAL A 16 -22.69 -22.10 22.39
C VAL A 16 -21.50 -21.57 21.61
N VAL A 17 -21.17 -20.29 21.79
CA VAL A 17 -19.93 -19.69 21.29
C VAL A 17 -18.99 -19.51 22.47
N VAL A 18 -17.81 -20.11 22.39
CA VAL A 18 -16.77 -20.04 23.41
C VAL A 18 -15.72 -19.05 22.93
N VAL A 19 -15.59 -17.95 23.67
CA VAL A 19 -14.58 -16.93 23.43
C VAL A 19 -13.70 -16.89 24.66
N GLY A 20 -12.48 -17.41 24.54
CA GLY A 20 -11.62 -17.58 25.70
C GLY A 20 -12.17 -18.55 26.73
N SER A 21 -12.28 -18.09 27.97
CA SER A 21 -12.85 -18.85 29.08
C SER A 21 -14.35 -18.64 29.28
N LYS A 22 -15.01 -17.79 28.46
CA LYS A 22 -16.44 -17.49 28.60
C LYS A 22 -17.26 -18.20 27.52
N GLU A 23 -18.44 -18.69 27.93
CA GLU A 23 -19.43 -19.28 27.04
C GLU A 23 -20.61 -18.33 26.83
N PHE A 24 -20.98 -18.14 25.57
CA PHE A 24 -22.09 -17.30 25.15
C PHE A 24 -23.15 -18.16 24.48
N ARG A 25 -24.38 -18.13 25.00
CA ARG A 25 -25.53 -18.81 24.38
C ARG A 25 -26.26 -17.84 23.47
N VAL A 26 -26.28 -18.14 22.18
CA VAL A 26 -26.89 -17.30 21.13
C VAL A 26 -27.89 -18.10 20.31
N SER A 27 -28.93 -17.44 19.79
CA SER A 27 -29.86 -18.11 18.88
C SER A 27 -29.14 -18.44 17.56
N ARG A 28 -29.26 -19.70 17.11
CA ARG A 28 -28.73 -20.18 15.84
C ARG A 28 -29.28 -19.36 14.69
N ASN A 29 -30.61 -19.20 14.64
CA ASN A 29 -31.27 -18.46 13.58
C ASN A 29 -30.79 -17.01 13.51
N GLN A 30 -30.67 -16.34 14.66
CA GLN A 30 -30.18 -14.97 14.71
C GLN A 30 -28.75 -14.87 14.14
N ILE A 31 -27.82 -15.70 14.62
CA ILE A 31 -26.42 -15.57 14.23
C ILE A 31 -26.15 -16.02 12.78
N CYS A 32 -26.87 -17.04 12.29
CA CYS A 32 -26.76 -17.46 10.90
C CYS A 32 -27.36 -16.43 9.93
N SER A 33 -28.38 -15.68 10.36
CA SER A 33 -29.00 -14.65 9.51
C SER A 33 -28.10 -13.44 9.27
N CYS A 34 -27.14 -13.18 10.17
CA CYS A 34 -26.29 -12.00 10.10
C CYS A 34 -24.83 -12.30 9.74
N SER A 35 -24.36 -13.55 9.89
CA SER A 35 -22.96 -13.94 9.70
C SER A 35 -22.82 -15.08 8.70
N GLU A 36 -22.05 -14.82 7.64
CA GLU A 36 -21.69 -15.83 6.65
C GLU A 36 -20.83 -16.95 7.23
N PHE A 37 -19.99 -16.65 8.22
CA PHE A 37 -19.18 -17.65 8.92
C PHE A 37 -20.06 -18.75 9.53
N PHE A 38 -21.04 -18.36 10.34
CA PHE A 38 -21.94 -19.32 10.96
C PHE A 38 -22.89 -19.96 9.94
N GLY A 39 -23.44 -19.17 9.01
CA GLY A 39 -24.29 -19.69 7.94
C GLY A 39 -23.59 -20.78 7.12
N SER A 40 -22.34 -20.55 6.72
CA SER A 40 -21.52 -21.51 5.98
C SER A 40 -21.16 -22.73 6.81
N ALA A 41 -20.80 -22.55 8.09
CA ALA A 41 -20.48 -23.67 8.98
C ALA A 41 -21.66 -24.64 9.14
N TYR A 42 -22.87 -24.11 9.31
CA TYR A 42 -24.09 -24.92 9.39
C TYR A 42 -24.50 -25.53 8.05
N HIS A 43 -24.36 -24.78 6.94
CA HIS A 43 -24.67 -25.30 5.61
C HIS A 43 -23.75 -26.48 5.23
N ASN A 44 -22.46 -26.35 5.56
CA ASN A 44 -21.44 -27.36 5.25
C ASN A 44 -21.39 -28.50 6.28
N GLY A 45 -22.11 -28.38 7.40
CA GLY A 45 -22.12 -29.38 8.46
C GLY A 45 -20.74 -29.56 9.12
N SER A 46 -20.07 -28.46 9.48
CA SER A 46 -18.82 -28.51 10.24
C SER A 46 -19.00 -29.24 11.57
N ASP A 47 -17.92 -29.73 12.16
CA ASP A 47 -17.99 -30.48 13.43
C ASP A 47 -18.50 -29.59 14.57
N GLU A 48 -18.12 -28.31 14.58
CA GLU A 48 -18.63 -27.28 15.51
C GLU A 48 -20.13 -27.06 15.33
N ALA A 49 -20.59 -27.00 14.08
CA ALA A 49 -22.00 -26.82 13.74
C ALA A 49 -22.84 -28.03 14.17
N LYS A 50 -22.34 -29.26 13.97
CA LYS A 50 -22.99 -30.49 14.45
C LYS A 50 -23.04 -30.55 15.98
N ALA A 51 -21.96 -30.14 16.63
CA ALA A 51 -21.87 -30.08 18.09
C ALA A 51 -22.68 -28.91 18.70
N GLY A 52 -23.12 -27.95 17.89
CA GLY A 52 -23.74 -26.71 18.36
C GLY A 52 -22.80 -25.86 19.22
N ARG A 53 -21.48 -26.02 19.05
CA ARG A 53 -20.47 -25.38 19.89
C ARG A 53 -19.29 -24.90 19.04
N PHE A 54 -19.13 -23.58 18.97
CA PHE A 54 -18.03 -22.92 18.26
C PHE A 54 -16.99 -22.45 19.28
N VAL A 55 -15.73 -22.81 19.08
CA VAL A 55 -14.61 -22.39 19.94
C VAL A 55 -13.67 -21.53 19.11
N PHE A 56 -13.50 -20.26 19.50
CA PHE A 56 -12.55 -19.39 18.82
C PHE A 56 -11.14 -19.56 19.35
N SER A 57 -10.16 -19.43 18.45
CA SER A 57 -8.73 -19.53 18.76
C SER A 57 -8.26 -18.44 19.72
N ASP A 58 -7.09 -18.65 20.32
CA ASP A 58 -6.46 -17.72 21.27
C ASP A 58 -6.26 -16.31 20.70
N SER A 59 -6.10 -16.17 19.37
CA SER A 59 -5.97 -14.87 18.71
C SER A 59 -7.22 -13.99 18.82
N LEU A 60 -8.39 -14.60 19.07
CA LEU A 60 -9.70 -13.95 19.25
C LEU A 60 -10.22 -14.12 20.70
N ASN A 61 -9.34 -14.41 21.65
CA ASN A 61 -9.68 -14.62 23.06
C ASN A 61 -9.93 -13.30 23.79
N ARG A 62 -11.01 -12.60 23.42
CA ARG A 62 -11.41 -11.34 24.03
C ARG A 62 -12.93 -11.30 24.22
N PRO A 63 -13.44 -11.84 25.32
CA PRO A 63 -14.88 -11.94 25.55
C PRO A 63 -15.61 -10.60 25.53
N GLU A 64 -14.96 -9.53 25.99
CA GLU A 64 -15.52 -8.18 26.04
C GLU A 64 -15.73 -7.60 24.63
N GLU A 65 -14.83 -7.91 23.69
CA GLU A 65 -15.00 -7.53 22.29
C GLU A 65 -16.16 -8.28 21.64
N TRP A 66 -16.33 -9.57 21.99
CA TRP A 66 -17.46 -10.36 21.52
C TRP A 66 -18.80 -9.83 22.03
N GLU A 67 -18.90 -9.49 23.32
CA GLU A 67 -20.09 -8.87 23.90
C GLU A 67 -20.44 -7.55 23.18
N LEU A 68 -19.41 -6.74 22.89
CA LEU A 68 -19.56 -5.49 22.14
C LEU A 68 -20.10 -5.77 20.72
N VAL A 69 -19.53 -6.72 19.98
CA VAL A 69 -20.01 -7.12 18.65
C VAL A 69 -21.49 -7.54 18.73
N MET A 70 -21.85 -8.40 19.68
CA MET A 70 -23.24 -8.86 19.86
C MET A 70 -24.19 -7.72 20.25
N SER A 71 -23.71 -6.73 21.02
CA SER A 71 -24.49 -5.53 21.34
C SER A 71 -24.74 -4.65 20.11
N LEU A 72 -23.79 -4.58 19.18
CA LEU A 72 -23.91 -3.81 17.96
C LEU A 72 -24.82 -4.45 16.91
N LEU A 73 -25.06 -5.76 17.01
CA LEU A 73 -26.06 -6.45 16.18
C LEU A 73 -27.50 -6.14 16.58
N ARG A 74 -27.72 -5.48 17.73
CA ARG A 74 -29.05 -5.05 18.16
C ARG A 74 -29.48 -3.78 17.39
N PRO A 75 -30.79 -3.56 17.20
CA PRO A 75 -31.29 -2.32 16.61
C PRO A 75 -30.80 -1.07 17.36
N PHE A 76 -30.61 0.03 16.63
CA PHE A 76 -30.21 1.35 17.14
C PHE A 76 -28.79 1.50 17.67
N SER A 77 -28.01 0.41 17.72
CA SER A 77 -26.58 0.48 18.00
C SER A 77 -25.82 1.24 16.91
N ARG A 78 -24.74 1.93 17.29
CA ARG A 78 -23.94 2.77 16.38
C ARG A 78 -22.45 2.51 16.55
N ILE A 79 -21.73 2.60 15.43
CA ILE A 79 -20.28 2.62 15.42
C ILE A 79 -19.81 3.98 15.92
N THR A 80 -18.86 3.97 16.85
CA THR A 80 -18.23 5.15 17.46
C THR A 80 -16.72 5.04 17.31
N GLU A 81 -16.01 6.11 17.64
CA GLU A 81 -14.54 6.10 17.63
C GLU A 81 -13.97 5.04 18.57
N ASP A 82 -14.54 4.91 19.75
CA ASP A 82 -14.05 4.00 20.79
C ASP A 82 -14.23 2.52 20.41
N ASN A 83 -15.25 2.19 19.61
CA ASN A 83 -15.56 0.80 19.27
C ASN A 83 -15.09 0.38 17.87
N PHE A 84 -14.87 1.32 16.94
CA PHE A 84 -14.57 1.04 15.54
C PHE A 84 -13.39 0.06 15.36
N ALA A 85 -12.26 0.33 16.01
CA ALA A 85 -11.04 -0.46 15.85
C ALA A 85 -11.19 -1.90 16.37
N THR A 86 -12.06 -2.10 17.35
CA THR A 86 -12.38 -3.41 17.92
C THR A 86 -13.32 -4.20 17.02
N VAL A 87 -14.39 -3.57 16.53
CA VAL A 87 -15.52 -4.32 15.93
C VAL A 87 -15.36 -4.58 14.44
N LEU A 88 -14.61 -3.72 13.74
CA LEU A 88 -14.34 -3.90 12.30
C LEU A 88 -13.65 -5.25 11.98
N PRO A 89 -12.56 -5.64 12.66
CA PRO A 89 -11.95 -6.96 12.46
C PRO A 89 -12.93 -8.11 12.68
N TRP A 90 -13.78 -8.02 13.71
CA TRP A 90 -14.79 -9.03 14.01
C TRP A 90 -15.85 -9.14 12.93
N PHE A 91 -16.41 -8.01 12.47
CA PHE A 91 -17.41 -8.04 11.40
C PHE A 91 -16.85 -8.57 10.10
N SER A 92 -15.60 -8.25 9.76
CA SER A 92 -14.91 -8.81 8.60
C SER A 92 -14.67 -10.31 8.77
N PHE A 93 -14.14 -10.76 9.92
CA PHE A 93 -13.88 -12.17 10.20
C PHE A 93 -15.15 -13.03 10.15
N LEU A 94 -16.24 -12.55 10.75
CA LEU A 94 -17.52 -13.25 10.80
C LEU A 94 -18.32 -13.15 9.50
N GLY A 95 -17.87 -12.35 8.53
CA GLY A 95 -18.65 -12.07 7.31
C GLY A 95 -20.00 -11.42 7.62
N ILE A 96 -20.01 -10.41 8.49
CA ILE A 96 -21.20 -9.63 8.84
C ILE A 96 -21.22 -8.35 7.99
N HIS A 97 -21.73 -8.46 6.77
CA HIS A 97 -21.71 -7.37 5.77
C HIS A 97 -22.39 -6.09 6.24
N GLN A 98 -23.49 -6.20 6.99
CA GLN A 98 -24.15 -5.02 7.52
C GLN A 98 -23.23 -4.28 8.52
N GLY A 99 -22.47 -5.02 9.34
CA GLY A 99 -21.53 -4.45 10.29
C GLY A 99 -20.34 -3.77 9.60
N THR A 100 -19.79 -4.39 8.56
CA THR A 100 -18.70 -3.79 7.76
C THR A 100 -19.17 -2.54 7.00
N GLU A 101 -20.41 -2.54 6.47
CA GLU A 101 -20.99 -1.34 5.84
C GLU A 101 -21.17 -0.17 6.83
N GLU A 102 -21.65 -0.44 8.04
CA GLU A 102 -21.77 0.61 9.07
C GLU A 102 -20.40 1.13 9.52
N CYS A 103 -19.38 0.27 9.60
CA CYS A 103 -18.00 0.69 9.81
C CYS A 103 -17.47 1.56 8.66
N ASP A 104 -17.75 1.21 7.41
CA ASP A 104 -17.35 2.01 6.24
C ASP A 104 -18.05 3.38 6.26
N LYS A 105 -19.34 3.44 6.59
CA LYS A 105 -20.08 4.71 6.75
C LYS A 105 -19.46 5.61 7.81
N TYR A 106 -19.15 5.05 8.98
CA TYR A 106 -18.50 5.78 10.07
C TYR A 106 -17.13 6.33 9.64
N LEU A 107 -16.27 5.47 9.06
CA LEU A 107 -14.93 5.88 8.64
C LEU A 107 -14.99 6.92 7.51
N HIS A 108 -15.89 6.76 6.55
CA HIS A 108 -16.10 7.71 5.47
C HIS A 108 -16.51 9.09 6.02
N ALA A 109 -17.48 9.14 6.94
CA ALA A 109 -17.88 10.38 7.58
C ALA A 109 -16.73 11.03 8.37
N LYS A 110 -15.94 10.21 9.08
CA LYS A 110 -14.72 10.67 9.79
C LYS A 110 -13.73 11.30 8.80
N LEU A 111 -13.43 10.62 7.69
CA LEU A 111 -12.50 11.11 6.67
C LEU A 111 -12.97 12.42 6.02
N LEU A 112 -14.27 12.58 5.77
CA LEU A 112 -14.84 13.82 5.23
C LEU A 112 -14.80 14.98 6.25
N SER A 113 -14.81 14.67 7.54
CA SER A 113 -14.70 15.69 8.61
C SER A 113 -13.27 16.16 8.87
N LEU A 114 -12.27 15.49 8.30
CA LEU A 114 -10.87 15.87 8.48
C LEU A 114 -10.57 17.22 7.81
N PRO A 115 -9.80 18.11 8.46
CA PRO A 115 -9.34 19.34 7.84
C PRO A 115 -8.58 19.09 6.53
N THR A 116 -8.64 20.03 5.59
CA THR A 116 -7.85 19.97 4.35
C THR A 116 -6.34 20.04 4.58
N THR A 117 -5.92 20.41 5.79
CA THR A 117 -4.51 20.46 6.22
C THR A 117 -4.06 19.17 6.89
N THR A 118 -4.89 18.13 6.93
CA THR A 118 -4.53 16.86 7.55
C THR A 118 -3.36 16.20 6.83
N GLU A 119 -2.43 15.68 7.64
CA GLU A 119 -1.24 15.00 7.16
C GLU A 119 -1.57 13.78 6.29
N LEU A 120 -0.83 13.61 5.20
CA LEU A 120 -0.98 12.50 4.27
C LEU A 120 -0.87 11.12 4.97
N GLY A 121 -0.05 11.02 6.02
CA GLY A 121 0.12 9.81 6.81
C GLY A 121 -1.18 9.28 7.42
N VAL A 122 -2.12 10.17 7.78
CA VAL A 122 -3.44 9.79 8.29
C VAL A 122 -4.25 9.08 7.21
N PHE A 123 -4.26 9.61 5.98
CA PHE A 123 -4.99 9.00 4.87
C PHE A 123 -4.35 7.69 4.40
N LEU A 124 -3.02 7.58 4.41
CA LEU A 124 -2.33 6.33 4.11
C LEU A 124 -2.64 5.23 5.14
N THR A 125 -2.63 5.58 6.43
CA THR A 125 -2.99 4.65 7.51
C THR A 125 -4.44 4.17 7.35
N ASN A 126 -5.37 5.08 7.11
CA ASN A 126 -6.77 4.72 6.89
C ASN A 126 -6.97 3.93 5.60
N LEU A 127 -6.23 4.22 4.52
CA LEU A 127 -6.30 3.45 3.29
C LEU A 127 -5.88 2.00 3.50
N HIS A 128 -4.83 1.73 4.28
CA HIS A 128 -4.47 0.36 4.65
C HIS A 128 -5.63 -0.38 5.34
N THR A 129 -6.31 0.29 6.28
CA THR A 129 -7.51 -0.26 6.92
C THR A 129 -8.61 -0.52 5.90
N CYS A 130 -8.86 0.43 4.99
CA CYS A 130 -9.91 0.30 3.98
C CYS A 130 -9.64 -0.86 3.02
N VAL A 131 -8.40 -1.03 2.60
CA VAL A 131 -7.99 -2.11 1.70
C VAL A 131 -8.05 -3.46 2.42
N ARG A 132 -7.59 -3.53 3.68
CA ARG A 132 -7.58 -4.77 4.47
C ARG A 132 -8.98 -5.32 4.71
N TYR A 133 -9.97 -4.45 4.92
CA TYR A 133 -11.34 -4.83 5.30
C TYR A 133 -12.38 -4.52 4.21
N ASP A 134 -11.93 -4.22 2.99
CA ASP A 134 -12.76 -3.85 1.82
C ASP A 134 -13.80 -2.75 2.06
N LEU A 135 -13.39 -1.67 2.74
CA LEU A 135 -14.22 -0.49 3.02
C LEU A 135 -14.28 0.43 1.80
N ASN A 136 -15.11 0.08 0.81
CA ASN A 136 -15.09 0.69 -0.52
C ASN A 136 -15.34 2.21 -0.55
N ARG A 137 -16.24 2.76 0.28
CA ARG A 137 -16.53 4.21 0.29
C ARG A 137 -15.37 4.99 0.89
N SER A 138 -14.86 4.55 2.03
CA SER A 138 -13.71 5.14 2.70
C SER A 138 -12.44 5.02 1.84
N LYS A 139 -12.24 3.87 1.17
CA LYS A 139 -11.15 3.64 0.21
C LYS A 139 -11.18 4.68 -0.91
N ALA A 140 -12.33 4.88 -1.55
CA ALA A 140 -12.47 5.88 -2.60
C ALA A 140 -12.13 7.31 -2.12
N THR A 141 -12.56 7.68 -0.90
CA THR A 141 -12.21 8.97 -0.29
C THR A 141 -10.70 9.10 -0.07
N CYS A 142 -10.04 8.09 0.49
CA CYS A 142 -8.60 8.09 0.68
C CYS A 142 -7.85 8.22 -0.66
N LEU A 143 -8.23 7.42 -1.67
CA LEU A 143 -7.62 7.47 -3.00
C LEU A 143 -7.77 8.87 -3.62
N GLY A 144 -8.95 9.46 -3.50
CA GLY A 144 -9.24 10.81 -3.99
C GLY A 144 -8.42 11.89 -3.28
N TYR A 145 -8.22 11.78 -1.98
CA TYR A 145 -7.42 12.73 -1.19
C TYR A 145 -5.92 12.62 -1.48
N ILE A 146 -5.38 11.40 -1.61
CA ILE A 146 -3.95 11.17 -1.87
C ILE A 146 -3.55 11.61 -3.29
N LYS A 147 -4.48 11.50 -4.25
CA LYS A 147 -4.21 11.77 -5.67
C LYS A 147 -3.65 13.18 -5.94
N PRO A 148 -4.17 14.30 -5.38
CA PRO A 148 -3.55 15.61 -5.50
C PRO A 148 -2.10 15.70 -5.03
N PHE A 149 -1.71 14.99 -3.97
CA PHE A 149 -0.32 14.96 -3.49
C PHE A 149 0.61 14.28 -4.49
N LEU A 150 0.12 13.24 -5.16
CA LEU A 150 0.83 12.59 -6.27
C LEU A 150 0.87 13.46 -7.53
N MET A 151 -0.12 14.33 -7.75
CA MET A 151 -0.15 15.21 -8.93
C MET A 151 0.67 16.50 -8.75
N ALA A 152 0.89 16.95 -7.52
CA ALA A 152 1.58 18.20 -7.26
C ALA A 152 3.07 18.07 -7.59
N ALA A 153 3.54 18.86 -8.57
CA ALA A 153 4.96 18.91 -8.98
C ALA A 153 5.91 19.24 -7.82
N ASN A 154 5.42 19.97 -6.80
CA ASN A 154 6.16 20.27 -5.58
C ASN A 154 6.02 19.17 -4.53
N SER A 155 6.63 18.03 -4.84
CA SER A 155 6.79 16.83 -4.01
C SER A 155 7.53 16.98 -2.68
N ARG A 156 7.79 18.20 -2.22
CA ARG A 156 8.40 18.43 -0.90
C ARG A 156 7.55 17.87 0.24
N SER A 157 6.27 17.59 -0.01
CA SER A 157 5.35 16.98 0.95
C SER A 157 5.41 15.45 1.01
N LEU A 158 5.98 14.78 0.01
CA LEU A 158 6.01 13.32 -0.05
C LEU A 158 7.35 12.79 0.46
N ASP A 159 7.36 12.20 1.63
CA ASP A 159 8.58 11.56 2.15
C ASP A 159 8.85 10.21 1.46
N GLN A 160 10.08 9.70 1.59
CA GLN A 160 10.49 8.44 0.96
C GLN A 160 9.68 7.23 1.47
N HIS A 161 9.25 7.26 2.73
CA HIS A 161 8.48 6.20 3.35
C HIS A 161 7.04 6.19 2.82
N GLN A 162 6.38 7.35 2.75
CA GLN A 162 5.05 7.53 2.16
C GLN A 162 5.02 7.07 0.71
N LEU A 163 6.02 7.42 -0.10
CA LEU A 163 6.12 6.93 -1.47
C LEU A 163 6.26 5.39 -1.52
N ALA A 164 7.10 4.81 -0.66
CA ALA A 164 7.24 3.36 -0.57
C ALA A 164 5.91 2.68 -0.22
N THR A 165 5.17 3.24 0.73
CA THR A 165 3.83 2.77 1.12
C THR A 165 2.85 2.82 -0.05
N ILE A 166 2.80 3.94 -0.79
CA ILE A 166 1.93 4.09 -1.97
C ILE A 166 2.27 3.05 -3.03
N LEU A 167 3.55 2.84 -3.32
CA LEU A 167 3.99 1.87 -4.33
C LEU A 167 3.75 0.42 -3.90
N ASP A 168 3.87 0.10 -2.61
CA ASP A 168 3.47 -1.21 -2.08
C ASP A 168 1.96 -1.45 -2.25
N LEU A 169 1.13 -0.42 -2.03
CA LEU A 169 -0.31 -0.49 -2.28
C LEU A 169 -0.64 -0.70 -3.78
N VAL A 170 0.01 0.05 -4.68
CA VAL A 170 -0.14 -0.11 -6.14
C VAL A 170 0.32 -1.50 -6.62
N LYS A 171 1.33 -2.06 -5.97
CA LYS A 171 1.82 -3.41 -6.25
C LYS A 171 0.77 -4.46 -5.90
N ARG A 172 0.18 -4.37 -4.72
CA ARG A 172 -0.69 -5.41 -4.15
C ARG A 172 -2.16 -5.28 -4.53
N HIS A 173 -2.63 -4.08 -4.89
CA HIS A 173 -4.04 -3.78 -5.04
C HIS A 173 -4.34 -3.11 -6.38
N ASP A 174 -5.15 -3.80 -7.21
CA ASP A 174 -5.42 -3.39 -8.60
C ASP A 174 -6.23 -2.09 -8.68
N ASP A 175 -7.13 -1.84 -7.73
CA ASP A 175 -7.90 -0.60 -7.61
C ASP A 175 -7.01 0.61 -7.29
N CYS A 176 -6.08 0.47 -6.35
CA CYS A 176 -5.05 1.48 -6.08
C CYS A 176 -4.21 1.77 -7.34
N ARG A 177 -3.80 0.70 -8.05
CA ARG A 177 -3.06 0.81 -9.30
C ARG A 177 -3.86 1.55 -10.37
N GLN A 178 -5.10 1.14 -10.64
CA GLN A 178 -5.95 1.79 -11.65
C GLN A 178 -6.17 3.28 -11.34
N SER A 179 -6.35 3.62 -10.06
CA SER A 179 -6.60 5.00 -9.62
C SER A 179 -5.37 5.91 -9.76
N TRP A 180 -4.19 5.40 -9.40
CA TRP A 180 -2.98 6.22 -9.29
C TRP A 180 -1.99 6.06 -10.44
N TRP A 181 -2.02 4.97 -11.20
CA TRP A 181 -1.10 4.76 -12.32
C TRP A 181 -1.08 5.95 -13.31
N PRO A 182 -2.23 6.51 -13.74
CA PRO A 182 -2.23 7.65 -14.66
C PRO A 182 -1.56 8.91 -14.09
N VAL A 183 -1.40 9.00 -12.77
CA VAL A 183 -0.69 10.09 -12.10
C VAL A 183 0.79 9.75 -11.96
N LEU A 184 1.12 8.55 -11.49
CA LEU A 184 2.51 8.09 -11.35
C LEU A 184 3.26 8.08 -12.69
N GLU A 185 2.56 7.72 -13.77
CA GLU A 185 3.11 7.70 -15.13
C GLU A 185 3.60 9.07 -15.60
N LYS A 186 3.03 10.18 -15.09
CA LYS A 186 3.47 11.54 -15.44
C LYS A 186 4.87 11.88 -14.94
N HIS A 187 5.34 11.18 -13.90
CA HIS A 187 6.70 11.31 -13.38
C HIS A 187 7.70 10.44 -14.13
N ILE A 188 7.25 9.72 -15.16
CA ILE A 188 8.08 8.85 -15.98
C ILE A 188 8.14 9.46 -17.37
N SER A 189 9.36 9.67 -17.90
CA SER A 189 9.58 10.37 -19.18
C SER A 189 8.92 9.71 -20.40
N LYS A 190 8.47 8.45 -20.27
CA LYS A 190 7.79 7.70 -21.33
C LYS A 190 6.57 6.99 -20.76
N PRO A 191 5.39 7.09 -21.41
CA PRO A 191 4.23 6.33 -21.00
C PRO A 191 4.46 4.83 -21.22
N PHE A 192 3.96 4.02 -20.28
CA PHE A 192 3.99 2.57 -20.30
C PHE A 192 2.56 2.04 -20.34
N SER A 193 2.04 1.85 -21.56
CA SER A 193 0.70 1.26 -21.77
C SER A 193 0.64 -0.24 -21.49
N ASP A 194 1.78 -0.92 -21.48
CA ASP A 194 1.88 -2.37 -21.30
C ASP A 194 1.98 -2.74 -19.81
N ARG A 195 0.94 -3.41 -19.30
CA ARG A 195 0.83 -3.87 -17.91
C ARG A 195 2.05 -4.68 -17.45
N ALA A 196 2.62 -5.53 -18.30
CA ALA A 196 3.79 -6.33 -17.94
C ALA A 196 5.01 -5.45 -17.64
N LYS A 197 5.17 -4.33 -18.35
CA LYS A 197 6.25 -3.36 -18.08
C LYS A 197 5.98 -2.58 -16.79
N GLN A 198 4.72 -2.23 -16.52
CA GLN A 198 4.35 -1.59 -15.27
C GLN A 198 4.72 -2.48 -14.06
N ASP A 199 4.40 -3.78 -14.15
CA ASP A 199 4.76 -4.76 -13.12
C ASP A 199 6.27 -4.85 -12.90
N VAL A 200 7.06 -4.91 -13.99
CA VAL A 200 8.54 -4.90 -13.89
C VAL A 200 9.06 -3.64 -13.19
N LEU A 201 8.52 -2.46 -13.50
CA LEU A 201 8.93 -1.20 -12.88
C LEU A 201 8.62 -1.16 -11.37
N ILE A 202 7.44 -1.68 -10.99
CA ILE A 202 7.00 -1.77 -9.60
C ILE A 202 7.86 -2.79 -8.84
N ASP A 203 8.05 -3.98 -9.39
CA ASP A 203 8.74 -5.09 -8.72
C ASP A 203 10.24 -4.86 -8.55
N THR A 204 10.88 -4.16 -9.48
CA THR A 204 12.31 -3.85 -9.42
C THR A 204 12.63 -2.67 -8.52
N GLY A 205 11.60 -1.96 -8.02
CA GLY A 205 11.76 -0.68 -7.31
C GLY A 205 12.21 0.47 -8.22
N ALA A 206 12.31 0.24 -9.54
CA ALA A 206 12.71 1.26 -10.50
C ALA A 206 11.73 2.44 -10.52
N LEU A 207 10.42 2.15 -10.40
CA LEU A 207 9.39 3.18 -10.34
C LEU A 207 9.64 4.19 -9.20
N GLN A 208 9.98 3.69 -8.01
CA GLN A 208 10.28 4.55 -6.86
C GLN A 208 11.47 5.47 -7.14
N GLN A 209 12.54 4.93 -7.75
CA GLN A 209 13.73 5.71 -8.06
C GLN A 209 13.46 6.76 -9.14
N LEU A 210 12.67 6.42 -10.17
CA LEU A 210 12.28 7.35 -11.23
C LEU A 210 11.49 8.53 -10.67
N ILE A 211 10.48 8.23 -9.84
CA ILE A 211 9.69 9.26 -9.17
C ILE A 211 10.61 10.10 -8.29
N LEU A 212 11.40 9.51 -7.38
CA LEU A 212 12.31 10.27 -6.52
C LEU A 212 13.33 11.13 -7.29
N LEU A 213 13.77 10.70 -8.47
CA LEU A 213 14.65 11.47 -9.34
C LEU A 213 13.95 12.66 -9.97
N ASP A 214 12.73 12.48 -10.46
CA ASP A 214 11.88 13.55 -11.02
C ASP A 214 11.60 14.60 -9.93
N LEU A 215 11.19 14.13 -8.75
CA LEU A 215 10.91 14.96 -7.57
C LEU A 215 12.14 15.75 -7.06
N LYS A 216 13.36 15.23 -7.23
CA LYS A 216 14.62 15.92 -6.89
C LYS A 216 15.16 16.80 -8.03
N GLY A 217 14.76 16.53 -9.27
CA GLY A 217 15.30 17.12 -10.50
C GLY A 217 15.03 18.62 -10.62
N ASP A 218 13.97 19.10 -9.97
CA ASP A 218 13.52 20.51 -10.01
C ASP A 218 14.48 21.49 -9.29
N VAL A 219 15.54 21.01 -8.64
CA VAL A 219 16.55 21.86 -7.98
C VAL A 219 17.73 22.20 -8.90
N SER A 220 17.81 21.59 -10.10
CA SER A 220 18.97 21.74 -10.99
C SER A 220 18.79 22.71 -12.16
N ASP A 221 17.72 23.51 -12.18
CA ASP A 221 17.69 24.73 -13.01
C ASP A 221 18.54 25.82 -12.33
N GLY A 222 19.83 25.51 -12.15
CA GLY A 222 20.83 26.48 -11.76
C GLY A 222 20.80 27.64 -12.75
N PRO A 223 21.01 28.89 -12.29
CA PRO A 223 20.84 30.08 -13.11
C PRO A 223 21.60 29.87 -14.41
N LYS A 224 20.86 29.82 -15.53
CA LYS A 224 21.44 29.81 -16.87
C LYS A 224 22.43 30.96 -16.89
N ARG A 225 23.72 30.64 -16.74
CA ARG A 225 24.82 31.59 -16.84
C ARG A 225 24.68 32.19 -18.22
N SER A 226 24.02 33.34 -18.28
CA SER A 226 23.92 34.18 -19.44
C SER A 226 25.36 34.45 -19.85
N LYS A 227 25.83 33.70 -20.86
CA LYS A 227 27.07 34.01 -21.57
C LYS A 227 26.85 35.37 -22.23
N LYS A 228 27.09 36.43 -21.47
CA LYS A 228 27.35 37.75 -22.00
C LYS A 228 28.62 37.60 -22.82
N ARG A 229 28.45 37.49 -24.15
CA ARG A 229 29.52 37.69 -25.12
C ARG A 229 29.97 39.14 -24.96
N THR A 230 31.03 39.36 -24.20
CA THR A 230 31.86 40.55 -24.34
C THR A 230 32.96 40.17 -25.31
N GLY A 231 32.87 40.72 -26.52
CA GLY A 231 34.00 40.78 -27.44
C GLY A 231 34.97 41.87 -26.99
N ASP A 232 36.24 41.61 -27.28
CA ASP A 232 37.36 42.55 -27.45
C ASP A 232 37.92 43.26 -26.21
N ALA A 233 39.09 42.80 -25.72
CA ALA A 233 40.38 43.46 -25.98
C ALA A 233 41.55 42.77 -25.23
N LEU A 234 42.75 42.99 -25.78
CA LEU A 234 44.06 42.34 -25.63
C LEU A 234 44.79 42.31 -24.26
N GLU A 235 45.72 41.33 -24.18
CA GLU A 235 47.08 41.32 -23.57
C GLU A 235 47.19 41.47 -22.03
N GLN A 236 48.04 40.77 -21.28
CA GLN A 236 49.34 40.13 -21.53
C GLN A 236 49.70 39.24 -20.30
N GLU A 237 50.49 38.18 -20.52
CA GLU A 237 51.51 37.57 -19.62
C GLU A 237 51.16 37.21 -18.14
N SER A 238 51.60 36.11 -17.51
CA SER A 238 52.67 35.14 -17.74
C SER A 238 52.52 33.95 -16.78
N ARG A 239 52.86 32.74 -17.29
CA ARG A 239 53.62 31.63 -16.66
C ARG A 239 53.21 30.96 -15.32
N LEU A 240 53.05 29.63 -15.48
CA LEU A 240 53.50 28.50 -14.62
C LEU A 240 52.90 28.37 -13.21
N ASP A 241 52.13 27.28 -12.97
CA ASP A 241 52.77 26.02 -12.61
C ASP A 241 51.84 24.80 -12.69
N SER A 242 52.44 23.65 -12.98
CA SER A 242 51.80 22.34 -13.11
C SER A 242 51.61 21.68 -11.75
N SER A 243 50.43 21.11 -11.48
CA SER A 243 50.36 19.88 -10.69
C SER A 243 49.07 19.09 -10.93
N MET A 244 49.25 17.78 -10.86
CA MET A 244 48.43 16.71 -11.39
C MET A 244 47.03 16.61 -10.76
N SER A 245 45.99 16.59 -11.61
CA SER A 245 44.66 16.11 -11.23
C SER A 245 44.56 14.61 -11.52
N LYS A 246 44.65 13.77 -10.48
CA LYS A 246 44.28 12.36 -10.55
C LYS A 246 42.76 12.24 -10.56
N ASN A 247 42.23 11.78 -11.69
CA ASN A 247 40.87 11.26 -11.82
C ASN A 247 40.62 10.15 -10.79
N ARG A 248 39.75 10.41 -9.80
CA ARG A 248 39.08 9.35 -9.03
C ARG A 248 37.62 9.29 -9.48
N SER A 249 37.34 8.38 -10.40
CA SER A 249 35.99 7.86 -10.66
C SER A 249 35.55 7.05 -9.44
N GLY A 250 34.76 7.67 -8.57
CA GLY A 250 34.08 6.98 -7.48
C GLY A 250 32.96 6.09 -8.03
N SER A 251 33.20 4.78 -8.07
CA SER A 251 32.15 3.77 -8.20
C SER A 251 31.46 3.66 -6.84
N SER A 252 30.20 4.10 -6.75
CA SER A 252 29.33 3.82 -5.60
C SER A 252 28.65 2.48 -5.85
N THR A 253 29.01 1.47 -5.05
CA THR A 253 28.31 0.18 -4.99
C THR A 253 27.34 0.26 -3.82
N ILE A 254 26.03 0.24 -4.10
CA ILE A 254 25.00 0.11 -3.06
C ILE A 254 24.72 -1.39 -2.91
N ASN A 255 25.08 -1.95 -1.75
CA ASN A 255 24.69 -3.31 -1.39
C ASN A 255 23.26 -3.29 -0.84
N SER A 256 22.34 -3.98 -1.53
CA SER A 256 21.00 -4.24 -1.02
C SER A 256 21.02 -5.49 -0.13
N GLY A 257 20.40 -5.38 1.04
CA GLY A 257 20.34 -6.42 2.07
C GLY A 257 19.54 -7.66 1.65
N LYS A 258 19.85 -8.78 2.30
CA LYS A 258 19.15 -10.07 2.14
C LYS A 258 17.66 -9.93 2.49
N VAL A 259 16.80 -10.37 1.58
CA VAL A 259 15.38 -10.64 1.84
C VAL A 259 15.20 -12.15 1.97
N ASN A 260 14.43 -12.58 2.97
CA ASN A 260 14.33 -13.96 3.45
C ASN A 260 13.55 -14.95 2.54
N ASP A 261 13.24 -14.60 1.29
CA ASP A 261 12.33 -15.38 0.43
C ASP A 261 13.03 -16.11 -0.74
N GLY A 262 14.35 -16.34 -0.66
CA GLY A 262 15.06 -17.19 -1.64
C GLY A 262 15.18 -16.64 -3.07
N ARG A 263 14.74 -15.39 -3.33
CA ARG A 263 14.85 -14.72 -4.64
C ARG A 263 15.76 -13.49 -4.52
N ALA A 264 16.99 -13.59 -5.00
CA ALA A 264 17.93 -12.47 -4.99
C ALA A 264 17.84 -11.66 -6.30
N SER A 265 17.24 -10.48 -6.25
CA SER A 265 17.26 -9.50 -7.35
C SER A 265 18.32 -8.43 -7.09
N HIS A 266 19.26 -8.23 -8.02
CA HIS A 266 20.31 -7.22 -7.92
C HIS A 266 20.00 -6.03 -8.82
N THR A 267 19.62 -4.89 -8.25
CA THR A 267 19.42 -3.66 -9.01
C THR A 267 20.70 -2.83 -9.00
N ARG A 268 21.39 -2.69 -10.15
CA ARG A 268 22.63 -1.91 -10.26
C ARG A 268 22.39 -0.62 -11.04
N THR A 269 22.29 0.51 -10.36
CA THR A 269 22.21 1.82 -11.02
C THR A 269 23.59 2.24 -11.52
N VAL A 270 23.82 2.16 -12.84
CA VAL A 270 25.07 2.61 -13.47
C VAL A 270 24.91 4.05 -13.95
N SER A 271 25.50 5.01 -13.22
CA SER A 271 25.57 6.40 -13.69
C SER A 271 26.73 6.55 -14.67
N ASN A 272 26.43 6.49 -15.97
CA ASN A 272 27.42 6.78 -17.00
C ASN A 272 27.41 8.29 -17.29
N LYS A 273 28.53 8.98 -17.01
CA LYS A 273 28.75 10.37 -17.47
C LYS A 273 28.97 10.36 -19.00
N SER A 274 27.91 10.24 -19.77
CA SER A 274 27.91 10.50 -21.20
C SER A 274 27.91 12.01 -21.45
N ARG A 275 28.71 12.47 -22.42
CA ARG A 275 28.81 13.90 -22.85
C ARG A 275 27.48 14.51 -23.35
N ARG A 276 26.38 13.76 -23.39
CA ARG A 276 25.06 14.20 -23.86
C ARG A 276 23.92 14.14 -22.82
N GLY A 277 24.21 14.03 -21.52
CA GLY A 277 23.18 14.13 -20.48
C GLY A 277 22.20 12.94 -20.40
N GLU A 278 22.45 11.87 -21.16
CA GLU A 278 21.62 10.67 -21.18
C GLU A 278 21.86 9.82 -19.92
N LYS A 279 20.80 9.52 -19.19
CA LYS A 279 20.86 8.61 -18.04
C LYS A 279 20.33 7.25 -18.49
N VAL A 280 21.04 6.17 -18.17
CA VAL A 280 20.60 4.81 -18.52
C VAL A 280 20.44 4.02 -17.22
N LEU A 281 19.25 3.47 -17.00
CA LEU A 281 19.01 2.52 -15.93
C LEU A 281 19.16 1.11 -16.53
N GLU A 282 20.12 0.35 -16.02
CA GLU A 282 20.29 -1.06 -16.38
C GLU A 282 19.80 -1.90 -15.21
N VAL A 283 18.82 -2.76 -15.47
CA VAL A 283 18.28 -3.69 -14.49
C VAL A 283 18.66 -5.10 -14.92
N ASP A 284 19.49 -5.75 -14.11
CA ASP A 284 19.89 -7.14 -14.31
C ASP A 284 19.01 -8.03 -13.43
N GLN A 285 18.17 -8.86 -14.03
CA GLN A 285 17.41 -9.87 -13.31
C GLN A 285 18.12 -11.22 -13.42
N LEU A 286 18.56 -11.74 -12.27
CA LEU A 286 19.08 -13.10 -12.13
C LEU A 286 17.95 -13.99 -11.64
N SER A 287 17.50 -14.91 -12.50
CA SER A 287 16.56 -15.95 -12.10
C SER A 287 17.33 -17.22 -11.72
N HIS A 288 17.37 -17.55 -10.43
CA HIS A 288 17.79 -18.88 -9.99
C HIS A 288 16.57 -19.81 -10.06
N GLN A 289 16.58 -20.76 -11.00
CA GLN A 289 15.69 -21.91 -10.91
C GLN A 289 16.36 -22.93 -9.98
N ASN A 290 15.67 -23.32 -8.91
CA ASN A 290 16.15 -24.32 -7.98
C ASN A 290 16.37 -25.65 -8.71
N GLY A 291 17.63 -26.02 -8.96
CA GLY A 291 18.02 -27.34 -9.42
C GLY A 291 18.73 -27.46 -10.77
N ALA A 292 18.94 -26.36 -11.51
CA ALA A 292 19.74 -26.38 -12.74
C ALA A 292 20.98 -25.48 -12.62
N ALA A 293 22.13 -25.95 -13.10
CA ALA A 293 23.41 -25.23 -13.08
C ALA A 293 23.45 -24.00 -14.02
N ASP A 294 22.40 -23.79 -14.81
CA ASP A 294 22.32 -22.70 -15.78
C ASP A 294 21.49 -21.54 -15.21
N ALA A 295 22.19 -20.50 -14.74
CA ALA A 295 21.57 -19.22 -14.42
C ALA A 295 21.33 -18.43 -15.71
N THR A 296 20.08 -18.24 -16.10
CA THR A 296 19.71 -17.29 -17.15
C THR A 296 19.73 -15.86 -16.60
N SER A 297 20.55 -15.01 -17.20
CA SER A 297 20.59 -13.57 -16.94
C SER A 297 19.77 -12.83 -17.99
N SER A 298 18.77 -12.09 -17.55
CA SER A 298 17.99 -11.19 -18.42
C SER A 298 18.36 -9.74 -18.10
N ARG A 299 18.88 -9.02 -19.11
CA ARG A 299 19.30 -7.62 -18.98
C ARG A 299 18.28 -6.71 -19.65
N THR A 300 17.65 -5.85 -18.86
CA THR A 300 16.74 -4.83 -19.37
C THR A 300 17.42 -3.47 -19.32
N ARG A 301 17.56 -2.83 -20.49
CA ARG A 301 18.16 -1.49 -20.61
C ARG A 301 17.05 -0.45 -20.79
N ILE A 302 16.84 0.39 -19.78
CA ILE A 302 15.87 1.49 -19.83
C ILE A 302 16.64 2.78 -20.12
N LYS A 303 16.45 3.28 -21.33
CA LYS A 303 17.07 4.53 -21.80
C LYS A 303 16.24 5.72 -21.32
N MET A 304 16.79 6.53 -20.41
CA MET A 304 16.14 7.75 -19.91
C MET A 304 16.72 8.95 -20.66
N GLU A 305 15.92 9.53 -21.53
CA GLU A 305 16.25 10.80 -22.18
C GLU A 305 15.90 11.92 -21.19
N ALA A 306 16.87 12.79 -20.93
CA ALA A 306 16.70 13.98 -20.11
C ALA A 306 16.01 15.09 -20.90
#